data_AF-A0A3R6KAY7-F1
#
_entry.id   AF-A0A3R6KAY7-F1
#
_cell.length_a   1.000
_cell.length_b   1.000
_cell.length_c   1.000
_cell.angle_alpha   90.00
_cell.angle_beta   90.00
_cell.angle_gamma   90.00
#
_symmetry.space_group_name_H-M   'P 1'
#
loop_
_entity.id
_entity.type
_entity.pdbx_description
1 polymer ?
#
loop_
_entity_poly.entity_id
_entity_poly.type
_entity_poly.pdbx_seq_one_letter_code
_entity_poly.pdbx_strand_id
1 'polypeptide(L)'
;MAADFYSILDNFKNFIGGRTGLFHWCLFCLAVVMLFFLGRKYQEEKQTVRFLVWPTILVLLFLFNPLFYRYVGSRFFAGVYWRLFWMLPVSFTAAYVVVWLVCRWKKQAVRIVVLVAALGTIALSGQKIYSKATFTEAENEYKLPQAALDVADILAGAGVNWKVRSVVPNELLCYIRQYRCDIGLFYGRNVGGFISGIGDDEVAMYQQMCQEKPDMTVVTDIAKRNQVVFLCFNRTEQEIPDDMKPYGYHYYRETGDYVIYMLGEE
;
A
#
# COMPACT_ATOMS: atom_id res chain seq x y z
N MET A 1 9.22 -5.87 -24.95
CA MET A 1 7.99 -5.19 -25.41
C MET A 1 6.72 -5.90 -24.96
N ALA A 2 6.47 -7.16 -25.32
CA ALA A 2 5.26 -7.87 -24.86
C ALA A 2 5.21 -8.04 -23.32
N ALA A 3 6.31 -8.49 -22.70
CA ALA A 3 6.43 -8.61 -21.24
C ALA A 3 6.26 -7.25 -20.52
N ASP A 4 6.82 -6.18 -21.08
CA ASP A 4 6.67 -4.82 -20.56
C ASP A 4 5.20 -4.39 -20.61
N PHE A 5 4.51 -4.69 -21.70
CA PHE A 5 3.08 -4.37 -21.86
C PHE A 5 2.20 -5.13 -20.87
N TYR A 6 2.45 -6.43 -20.65
CA TYR A 6 1.75 -7.18 -19.61
C TYR A 6 1.97 -6.59 -18.22
N SER A 7 3.20 -6.15 -17.93
CA SER A 7 3.53 -5.50 -16.66
C SER A 7 2.78 -4.17 -16.49
N ILE A 8 2.62 -3.39 -17.56
CA ILE A 8 1.79 -2.18 -17.54
C ILE A 8 0.34 -2.54 -17.25
N LEU A 9 -0.21 -3.58 -17.88
CA LEU A 9 -1.58 -4.02 -17.66
C LEU A 9 -1.80 -4.47 -16.21
N ASP A 10 -0.85 -5.16 -15.59
CA ASP A 10 -0.96 -5.56 -14.19
C ASP A 10 -0.88 -4.35 -13.25
N ASN A 11 -0.01 -3.38 -13.53
CA ASN A 11 -0.02 -2.11 -12.81
C ASN A 11 -1.35 -1.36 -12.97
N PHE A 12 -1.94 -1.39 -14.17
CA PHE A 12 -3.24 -0.80 -14.41
C PHE A 12 -4.36 -1.52 -13.66
N LYS A 13 -4.34 -2.86 -13.57
CA LYS A 13 -5.26 -3.65 -12.74
C LYS A 13 -5.16 -3.26 -11.26
N ASN A 14 -3.93 -3.05 -10.76
CA ASN A 14 -3.69 -2.58 -9.40
C ASN A 14 -4.26 -1.17 -9.17
N PHE A 15 -4.12 -0.28 -10.15
CA PHE A 15 -4.70 1.06 -10.08
C PHE A 15 -6.24 1.03 -10.03
N ILE A 16 -6.90 0.25 -10.89
CA ILE A 16 -8.37 0.19 -10.89
C ILE A 16 -8.90 -0.53 -9.64
N GLY A 17 -8.17 -1.49 -9.08
CA GLY A 17 -8.63 -2.26 -7.92
C GLY A 17 -9.64 -3.36 -8.28
N GLY A 18 -9.49 -3.99 -9.45
CA GLY A 18 -10.30 -5.13 -9.87
C GLY A 18 -11.64 -4.79 -10.53
N ARG A 19 -12.67 -5.60 -10.31
CA ARG A 19 -13.95 -5.55 -11.06
C ARG A 19 -14.79 -4.30 -10.79
N THR A 20 -14.88 -3.87 -9.53
CA THR A 20 -15.57 -2.62 -9.16
C THR A 20 -14.83 -1.41 -9.73
N GLY A 21 -13.49 -1.47 -9.71
CA GLY A 21 -12.60 -0.53 -10.40
C GLY A 21 -12.87 -0.39 -11.89
N LEU A 22 -12.98 -1.52 -12.58
CA LEU A 22 -13.25 -1.56 -14.02
C LEU A 22 -14.56 -0.83 -14.37
N PHE A 23 -15.59 -0.98 -13.53
CA PHE A 23 -16.85 -0.27 -13.72
C PHE A 23 -16.66 1.25 -13.65
N HIS A 24 -15.95 1.77 -12.65
CA HIS A 24 -15.63 3.21 -12.56
C HIS A 24 -14.75 3.68 -13.73
N TRP A 25 -13.83 2.83 -14.18
CA TRP A 25 -13.00 3.10 -15.34
C TRP A 25 -13.84 3.23 -16.62
N CYS A 26 -14.81 2.33 -16.84
CA CYS A 26 -15.74 2.42 -17.96
C CYS A 26 -16.57 3.71 -17.90
N LEU A 27 -17.07 4.09 -16.72
CA LEU A 27 -17.78 5.36 -16.54
C LEU A 27 -16.89 6.58 -16.86
N PHE A 28 -15.62 6.53 -16.46
CA PHE A 28 -14.65 7.57 -16.79
C PHE A 28 -14.39 7.66 -18.30
N CYS A 29 -14.13 6.54 -18.96
CA CYS A 29 -13.94 6.52 -20.41
C CYS A 29 -15.18 7.06 -21.14
N LEU A 30 -16.39 6.68 -20.70
CA LEU A 30 -17.64 7.21 -21.23
C LEU A 30 -17.74 8.73 -21.02
N ALA A 31 -17.38 9.22 -19.83
CA ALA A 31 -17.37 10.64 -19.51
C ALA A 31 -16.39 11.43 -20.40
N VAL A 32 -15.18 10.91 -20.61
CA VAL A 32 -14.18 11.52 -21.51
C VAL A 32 -14.68 11.59 -22.95
N VAL A 33 -15.26 10.50 -23.46
CA VAL A 33 -15.83 10.44 -24.81
C VAL A 33 -16.99 11.43 -24.94
N MET A 34 -17.87 11.49 -23.93
CA MET A 34 -18.98 12.43 -23.91
C MET A 34 -18.48 13.87 -23.93
N LEU A 35 -17.50 14.23 -23.10
CA LEU A 35 -16.89 15.57 -23.08
C LEU A 35 -16.27 15.94 -24.42
N PHE A 36 -15.59 15.00 -25.07
CA PHE A 36 -15.01 15.24 -26.40
C PHE A 36 -16.08 15.64 -27.43
N PHE A 37 -17.21 14.93 -27.48
CA PHE A 37 -18.32 15.29 -28.36
C PHE A 37 -19.01 16.59 -27.92
N LEU A 38 -19.13 16.85 -26.62
CA LEU A 38 -19.68 18.08 -26.08
C LEU A 38 -18.86 19.31 -26.49
N GLY A 39 -17.54 19.26 -26.39
CA GLY A 39 -16.67 20.37 -26.82
C GLY A 39 -16.62 20.59 -28.33
N ARG A 40 -17.04 19.61 -29.15
CA ARG A 40 -17.29 19.84 -30.58
C ARG A 40 -18.60 20.57 -30.85
N LYS A 41 -19.62 20.31 -30.03
CA LYS A 41 -20.97 20.85 -30.21
C LYS A 41 -21.18 22.21 -29.54
N TYR A 42 -20.58 22.42 -28.37
CA TYR A 42 -20.75 23.62 -27.55
C TYR A 42 -19.40 24.33 -27.39
N GLN A 43 -19.32 25.61 -27.76
CA GLN A 43 -18.07 26.37 -27.65
C GLN A 43 -17.63 26.57 -26.19
N GLU A 44 -18.57 26.73 -25.26
CA GLU A 44 -18.32 26.89 -23.82
C GLU A 44 -17.54 25.69 -23.24
N GLU A 45 -17.78 24.49 -23.78
CA GLU A 45 -17.16 23.24 -23.32
C GLU A 45 -15.77 22.99 -23.91
N LYS A 46 -15.32 23.83 -24.86
CA LYS A 46 -14.01 23.68 -25.50
C LYS A 46 -12.87 23.82 -24.50
N GLN A 47 -13.05 24.67 -23.48
CA GLN A 47 -12.09 24.83 -22.39
C GLN A 47 -12.02 23.57 -21.52
N THR A 48 -13.18 23.00 -21.16
CA THR A 48 -13.27 21.75 -20.41
C THR A 48 -12.55 20.60 -21.13
N VAL A 49 -12.78 20.45 -22.45
CA VAL A 49 -12.07 19.45 -23.27
C VAL A 49 -10.56 19.68 -23.25
N ARG A 50 -10.12 20.95 -23.30
CA ARG A 50 -8.70 21.29 -23.25
C ARG A 50 -8.01 20.91 -21.94
N PHE A 51 -8.71 21.00 -20.81
CA PHE A 51 -8.13 20.72 -19.50
C PHE A 51 -8.36 19.29 -19.00
N LEU A 52 -9.44 18.62 -19.41
CA LEU A 52 -9.76 17.27 -18.93
C LEU A 52 -9.44 16.19 -19.96
N VAL A 53 -9.85 16.37 -21.23
CA VAL A 53 -9.75 15.32 -22.25
C VAL A 53 -8.33 15.22 -22.81
N TRP A 54 -7.74 16.32 -23.26
CA TRP A 54 -6.40 16.29 -23.88
C TRP A 54 -5.30 15.81 -22.90
N PRO A 55 -5.22 16.30 -21.65
CA PRO A 55 -4.25 15.79 -20.68
C PRO A 55 -4.48 14.31 -20.37
N THR A 56 -5.74 13.86 -20.25
CA THR A 56 -6.06 12.44 -20.06
C THR A 56 -5.51 11.58 -21.20
N ILE A 57 -5.74 11.96 -22.45
CA ILE A 57 -5.23 11.23 -23.62
C ILE A 57 -3.71 11.19 -23.60
N LEU A 58 -3.06 12.33 -23.32
CA LEU A 58 -1.60 12.43 -23.29
C LEU A 58 -1.00 11.54 -22.18
N VAL A 59 -1.56 11.60 -20.97
CA VAL A 59 -1.15 10.74 -19.86
C VAL A 59 -1.34 9.27 -20.21
N LEU A 60 -2.47 8.87 -20.80
CA LEU A 60 -2.70 7.48 -21.20
C LEU A 60 -1.69 7.01 -22.26
N LEU A 61 -1.45 7.82 -23.29
CA LEU A 61 -0.45 7.51 -24.31
C LEU A 61 0.93 7.33 -23.70
N PHE A 62 1.28 8.15 -22.71
CA PHE A 62 2.57 8.07 -22.03
C PHE A 62 2.68 6.84 -21.11
N LEU A 63 1.67 6.58 -20.29
CA LEU A 63 1.67 5.48 -19.32
C LEU A 63 1.54 4.10 -19.96
N PHE A 64 0.84 4.00 -21.09
CA PHE A 64 0.73 2.74 -21.84
C PHE A 64 1.84 2.54 -22.88
N ASN A 65 2.79 3.48 -22.99
CA ASN A 65 3.94 3.33 -23.89
C ASN A 65 4.98 2.36 -23.31
N PRO A 66 5.26 1.20 -23.95
CA PRO A 66 6.23 0.23 -23.47
C PRO A 66 7.65 0.78 -23.35
N LEU A 67 8.02 1.77 -24.18
CA LEU A 67 9.34 2.40 -24.11
C LEU A 67 9.46 3.25 -22.84
N PHE A 68 8.43 4.03 -22.51
CA PHE A 68 8.43 4.82 -21.27
C PHE A 68 8.52 3.89 -20.05
N TYR A 69 7.73 2.82 -20.04
CA TYR A 69 7.80 1.83 -18.97
C TYR A 69 9.19 1.21 -18.84
N ARG A 70 9.82 0.81 -19.96
CA ARG A 70 11.12 0.13 -19.93
C ARG A 70 12.27 1.02 -19.43
N TYR A 71 12.28 2.31 -19.77
CA TYR A 71 13.39 3.20 -19.44
C TYR A 71 13.17 3.97 -18.13
N VAL A 72 11.93 4.34 -17.85
CA VAL A 72 11.59 5.17 -16.70
C VAL A 72 10.80 4.37 -15.67
N GLY A 73 9.74 3.69 -16.10
CA GLY A 73 8.83 2.97 -15.21
C GLY A 73 9.51 1.88 -14.38
N SER A 74 10.20 0.95 -15.04
CA SER A 74 10.86 -0.19 -14.39
C SER A 74 12.06 0.22 -13.53
N ARG A 75 12.72 1.34 -13.84
CA ARG A 75 13.93 1.78 -13.14
C ARG A 75 13.65 2.70 -11.95
N PHE A 76 12.75 3.66 -12.11
CA PHE A 76 12.47 4.67 -11.07
C PHE A 76 11.19 4.39 -10.29
N PHE A 77 10.26 3.63 -10.87
CA PHE A 77 8.93 3.39 -10.29
C PHE A 77 8.62 1.90 -10.13
N ALA A 78 9.66 1.06 -9.97
CA ALA A 78 9.47 -0.35 -9.64
C ALA A 78 8.60 -0.50 -8.38
N GLY A 79 7.55 -1.33 -8.45
CA GLY A 79 6.59 -1.54 -7.34
C GLY A 79 5.58 -0.41 -7.10
N VAL A 80 5.76 0.77 -7.71
CA VAL A 80 4.88 1.94 -7.51
C VAL A 80 4.39 2.59 -8.80
N TYR A 81 4.67 2.00 -9.96
CA TYR A 81 4.29 2.52 -11.28
C TYR A 81 2.78 2.78 -11.39
N TRP A 82 1.96 1.92 -10.77
CA TRP A 82 0.51 2.07 -10.70
C TRP A 82 0.05 3.43 -10.12
N ARG A 83 0.87 4.11 -9.30
CA ARG A 83 0.55 5.45 -8.76
C ARG A 83 0.59 6.55 -9.81
N LEU A 84 1.30 6.36 -10.91
CA LEU A 84 1.33 7.34 -12.00
C LEU A 84 -0.05 7.51 -12.66
N PHE A 85 -0.91 6.49 -12.60
CA PHE A 85 -2.30 6.58 -13.06
C PHE A 85 -3.14 7.55 -12.22
N TRP A 86 -2.70 7.96 -11.02
CA TRP A 86 -3.37 9.01 -10.23
C TRP A 86 -3.31 10.39 -10.88
N MET A 87 -2.45 10.59 -11.89
CA MET A 87 -2.47 11.81 -12.70
C MET A 87 -3.74 11.94 -13.55
N LEU A 88 -4.52 10.86 -13.71
CA LEU A 88 -5.78 10.90 -14.45
C LEU A 88 -6.87 11.59 -13.62
N PRO A 89 -7.56 12.61 -14.17
CA PRO A 89 -8.59 13.35 -13.44
C PRO A 89 -9.93 12.58 -13.40
N VAL A 90 -9.91 11.33 -12.94
CA VAL A 90 -11.06 10.40 -12.98
C VAL A 90 -12.28 10.98 -12.25
N SER A 91 -12.10 11.34 -10.98
CA SER A 91 -13.17 11.85 -10.12
C SER A 91 -13.75 13.17 -10.63
N PHE A 92 -12.88 14.10 -11.05
CA PHE A 92 -13.30 15.41 -11.56
C PHE A 92 -14.08 15.31 -12.87
N THR A 93 -13.62 14.45 -13.78
CA THR A 93 -14.27 14.26 -15.08
C THR A 93 -15.65 13.62 -14.93
N ALA A 94 -15.76 12.59 -14.10
CA ALA A 94 -17.05 11.95 -13.82
C ALA A 94 -18.04 12.91 -13.14
N ALA A 95 -17.59 13.64 -12.11
CA ALA A 95 -18.43 14.61 -11.40
C ALA A 95 -18.92 15.72 -12.34
N TYR A 96 -18.04 16.26 -13.19
CA TYR A 96 -18.39 17.30 -14.15
C TYR A 96 -19.49 16.84 -15.10
N VAL A 97 -19.37 15.64 -15.69
CA VAL A 97 -20.37 15.12 -16.63
C VAL A 97 -21.72 14.90 -15.97
N VAL A 98 -21.75 14.40 -14.73
CA VAL A 98 -23.00 14.24 -13.96
C VAL A 98 -23.66 15.59 -13.73
N VAL A 99 -22.92 16.60 -13.26
CA VAL A 99 -23.45 17.95 -13.04
C VAL A 99 -23.94 18.57 -14.35
N TRP A 100 -23.17 18.41 -15.43
CA TRP A 100 -23.55 18.89 -16.75
C TRP A 100 -24.89 18.29 -17.21
N LEU A 101 -25.08 16.97 -17.06
CA LEU A 101 -26.33 16.28 -17.39
C LEU A 101 -27.52 16.81 -16.57
N VAL A 102 -27.33 17.01 -15.26
CA VAL A 102 -28.38 17.53 -14.37
C VAL A 102 -28.77 18.97 -14.76
N CYS A 103 -27.79 19.85 -14.96
CA CYS A 103 -28.06 21.26 -15.27
C CYS A 103 -28.71 21.44 -16.64
N ARG A 104 -28.37 20.59 -17.62
CA ARG A 104 -28.78 20.77 -19.02
C ARG A 104 -30.25 20.48 -19.31
N TRP A 105 -30.88 19.63 -18.50
CA TRP A 105 -32.25 19.18 -18.76
C TRP A 105 -33.24 20.14 -18.11
N LYS A 106 -34.29 20.54 -18.85
CA LYS A 106 -35.32 21.48 -18.34
C LYS A 106 -36.34 20.80 -17.42
N LYS A 107 -36.58 19.50 -17.61
CA LYS A 107 -37.58 18.74 -16.83
C LYS A 107 -37.01 18.31 -15.48
N GLN A 108 -37.62 18.77 -14.39
CA GLN A 108 -37.22 18.43 -13.02
C GLN A 108 -37.17 16.91 -12.77
N ALA A 109 -38.15 16.16 -13.29
CA ALA A 109 -38.21 14.70 -13.14
C ALA A 109 -36.91 14.02 -13.58
N VAL A 110 -36.29 14.47 -14.69
CA VAL A 110 -35.08 13.80 -15.16
C VAL A 110 -33.83 14.24 -14.42
N ARG A 111 -33.79 15.49 -13.93
CA ARG A 111 -32.71 15.92 -13.04
C ARG A 111 -32.63 15.02 -11.82
N ILE A 112 -33.79 14.72 -11.23
CA ILE A 112 -33.91 13.81 -10.09
C ILE A 112 -33.46 12.40 -10.47
N VAL A 113 -33.91 11.86 -11.62
CA VAL A 113 -33.50 10.52 -12.08
C VAL A 113 -31.98 10.42 -12.27
N VAL A 114 -31.34 11.40 -12.91
CA VAL A 114 -29.88 11.41 -13.12
C VAL A 114 -29.14 11.47 -11.78
N LEU A 115 -29.60 12.31 -10.85
CA LEU A 115 -28.99 12.46 -9.54
C LEU A 115 -29.15 11.19 -8.69
N VAL A 116 -30.33 10.59 -8.68
CA VAL A 116 -30.60 9.31 -7.99
C VAL A 116 -29.77 8.19 -8.61
N ALA A 117 -29.62 8.14 -9.93
CA ALA A 117 -28.77 7.17 -10.60
C ALA A 117 -27.29 7.34 -10.22
N ALA A 118 -26.80 8.59 -10.14
CA ALA A 118 -25.43 8.87 -9.72
C ALA A 118 -25.18 8.47 -8.25
N LEU A 119 -26.10 8.80 -7.35
CA LEU A 119 -26.03 8.38 -5.94
C LEU A 119 -26.11 6.86 -5.79
N GLY A 120 -27.01 6.21 -6.54
CA GLY A 120 -27.13 4.75 -6.55
C GLY A 120 -25.86 4.07 -7.06
N THR A 121 -25.23 4.64 -8.09
CA THR A 121 -23.93 4.18 -8.60
C THR A 121 -22.88 4.20 -7.49
N ILE A 122 -22.73 5.33 -6.80
CA ILE A 122 -21.77 5.49 -5.69
C ILE A 122 -22.08 4.53 -4.53
N ALA A 123 -23.36 4.37 -4.17
CA ALA A 123 -23.76 3.51 -3.06
C ALA A 123 -23.54 2.01 -3.34
N LEU A 124 -23.73 1.58 -4.60
CA LEU A 124 -23.54 0.18 -5.01
C LEU A 124 -22.07 -0.16 -5.30
N SER A 125 -21.30 0.80 -5.82
CA SER A 125 -19.91 0.58 -6.22
C SER A 125 -18.89 0.95 -5.14
N GLY A 126 -19.27 1.78 -4.18
CA GLY A 126 -18.42 2.26 -3.09
C GLY A 126 -18.30 1.26 -1.94
N GLN A 127 -17.17 1.32 -1.24
CA GLN A 127 -16.97 0.61 0.02
C GLN A 127 -17.00 1.61 1.18
N LYS A 128 -17.52 1.18 2.34
CA LYS A 128 -17.52 2.00 3.55
C LYS A 128 -16.09 2.12 4.07
N ILE A 129 -15.55 3.34 4.10
CA ILE A 129 -14.21 3.63 4.63
C ILE A 129 -14.15 3.32 6.12
N TYR A 130 -15.19 3.69 6.89
CA TYR A 130 -15.29 3.35 8.30
C TYR A 130 -15.94 1.97 8.47
N SER A 131 -15.14 0.94 8.22
CA SER A 131 -15.50 -0.45 8.50
C SER A 131 -14.58 -1.01 9.57
N LYS A 132 -14.99 -2.08 10.28
CA LYS A 132 -14.14 -2.78 11.25
C LYS A 132 -12.81 -3.26 10.65
N ALA A 133 -12.74 -3.46 9.33
CA ALA A 133 -11.54 -3.88 8.63
C ALA A 133 -10.56 -2.73 8.31
N THR A 134 -11.01 -1.48 8.38
CA THR A 134 -10.23 -0.31 7.91
C THR A 134 -10.08 0.75 9.00
N PHE A 135 -10.93 0.71 10.01
CA PHE A 135 -10.93 1.64 11.13
C PHE A 135 -10.91 0.86 12.44
N THR A 136 -9.89 1.13 13.24
CA THR A 136 -9.77 0.72 14.64
C THR A 136 -9.82 1.96 15.51
N GLU A 137 -10.45 1.85 16.67
CA GLU A 137 -10.46 2.94 17.65
C GLU A 137 -9.05 3.16 18.20
N ALA A 138 -8.73 4.41 18.55
CA ALA A 138 -7.40 4.74 19.06
C ALA A 138 -7.24 4.20 20.49
N GLU A 139 -6.24 3.35 20.70
CA GLU A 139 -5.91 2.79 22.02
C GLU A 139 -5.15 3.79 22.91
N ASN A 140 -4.42 4.72 22.30
CA ASN A 140 -3.56 5.70 22.98
C ASN A 140 -3.51 7.04 22.22
N GLU A 141 -2.84 8.04 22.80
CA GLU A 141 -2.68 9.38 22.21
C GLU A 141 -1.96 9.37 20.85
N TYR A 142 -1.03 8.41 20.67
CA TYR A 142 -0.29 8.24 19.42
C TYR A 142 -1.15 7.63 18.31
N LYS A 143 -2.30 7.04 18.63
CA LYS A 143 -3.18 6.31 17.70
C LYS A 143 -2.45 5.16 17.00
N LEU A 144 -1.48 4.57 17.70
CA LEU A 144 -0.73 3.40 17.27
C LEU A 144 -1.12 2.22 18.18
N PRO A 145 -1.00 0.96 17.73
CA PRO A 145 -1.21 -0.18 18.60
C PRO A 145 -0.29 -0.11 19.82
N GLN A 146 -0.83 -0.28 21.03
CA GLN A 146 -0.03 -0.13 22.26
C GLN A 146 1.14 -1.12 22.29
N ALA A 147 0.95 -2.34 21.79
CA ALA A 147 2.00 -3.34 21.68
C ALA A 147 3.23 -2.85 20.87
N ALA A 148 3.02 -2.01 19.84
CA ALA A 148 4.12 -1.46 19.06
C ALA A 148 4.97 -0.47 19.87
N LEU A 149 4.34 0.32 20.75
CA LEU A 149 5.04 1.26 21.65
C LEU A 149 5.84 0.47 22.69
N ASP A 150 5.22 -0.52 23.31
CA ASP A 150 5.84 -1.31 24.37
C ASP A 150 7.06 -2.07 23.84
N VAL A 151 6.94 -2.73 22.68
CA VAL A 151 8.07 -3.40 22.01
C VAL A 151 9.16 -2.39 21.64
N ALA A 152 8.79 -1.22 21.09
CA ALA A 152 9.76 -0.19 20.74
C ALA A 152 10.54 0.32 21.97
N ASP A 153 9.86 0.60 23.08
CA ASP A 153 10.49 1.11 24.29
C ASP A 153 11.34 0.05 24.99
N ILE A 154 10.95 -1.23 24.93
CA ILE A 154 11.79 -2.35 25.39
C ILE A 154 13.09 -2.42 24.56
N LEU A 155 12.99 -2.41 23.23
CA LEU A 155 14.16 -2.47 22.35
C LEU A 155 15.07 -1.26 22.53
N ALA A 156 14.50 -0.07 22.62
CA ALA A 156 15.28 1.14 22.87
C ALA A 156 15.98 1.12 24.24
N GLY A 157 15.29 0.64 25.29
CA GLY A 157 15.88 0.45 26.61
C GLY A 157 17.01 -0.58 26.63
N ALA A 158 16.98 -1.56 25.72
CA ALA A 158 18.05 -2.55 25.53
C ALA A 158 19.27 -1.99 24.77
N GLY A 159 19.23 -0.72 24.34
CA GLY A 159 20.30 -0.09 23.57
C GLY A 159 20.26 -0.41 22.07
N VAL A 160 19.15 -0.97 21.56
CA VAL A 160 18.94 -1.17 20.12
C VAL A 160 18.98 0.18 19.42
N ASN A 161 19.90 0.32 18.47
CA ASN A 161 20.10 1.53 17.69
C ASN A 161 20.43 1.15 16.25
N TRP A 162 20.76 2.12 15.40
CA TRP A 162 21.10 1.84 14.00
C TRP A 162 22.26 0.84 13.79
N LYS A 163 23.14 0.64 14.78
CA LYS A 163 24.24 -0.34 14.75
C LYS A 163 23.83 -1.73 15.24
N VAL A 164 22.83 -1.81 16.11
CA VAL A 164 22.34 -3.06 16.72
C VAL A 164 20.96 -3.34 16.15
N ARG A 165 20.85 -4.32 15.24
CA ARG A 165 19.61 -4.54 14.51
C ARG A 165 18.67 -5.48 15.26
N SER A 166 17.37 -5.32 15.01
CA SER A 166 16.29 -6.14 15.54
C SER A 166 15.36 -6.61 14.42
N VAL A 167 14.74 -7.76 14.61
CA VAL A 167 13.66 -8.25 13.75
C VAL A 167 12.38 -8.24 14.56
N VAL A 168 11.31 -7.74 13.95
CA VAL A 168 9.98 -7.66 14.56
C VAL A 168 8.93 -8.23 13.61
N PRO A 169 7.78 -8.69 14.14
CA PRO A 169 6.67 -9.13 13.32
C PRO A 169 6.16 -8.03 12.39
N ASN A 170 5.55 -8.42 11.28
CA ASN A 170 5.27 -7.50 10.19
C ASN A 170 4.23 -6.44 10.54
N GLU A 171 3.28 -6.80 11.38
CA GLU A 171 2.26 -5.93 11.91
C GLU A 171 2.85 -4.78 12.74
N LEU A 172 4.02 -4.94 13.36
CA LEU A 172 4.65 -3.91 14.19
C LEU A 172 5.62 -3.01 13.40
N LEU A 173 6.17 -3.48 12.27
CA LEU A 173 7.29 -2.83 11.56
C LEU A 173 7.03 -1.35 11.24
N CYS A 174 5.81 -1.04 10.75
CA CYS A 174 5.45 0.31 10.34
C CYS A 174 5.17 1.21 11.54
N TYR A 175 4.55 0.67 12.58
CA TYR A 175 4.16 1.43 13.77
C TYR A 175 5.38 1.79 14.62
N ILE A 176 6.32 0.84 14.80
CA ILE A 176 7.59 1.12 15.49
C ILE A 176 8.35 2.24 14.78
N ARG A 177 8.43 2.22 13.45
CA ARG A 177 9.09 3.29 12.67
C ARG A 177 8.37 4.64 12.74
N GLN A 178 7.05 4.66 12.95
CA GLN A 178 6.30 5.91 13.15
C GLN A 178 6.52 6.50 14.54
N TYR A 179 6.68 5.65 15.55
CA TYR A 179 6.93 6.09 16.93
C TYR A 179 8.39 6.46 17.16
N ARG A 180 9.33 5.60 16.75
CA ARG A 180 10.77 5.70 17.02
C ARG A 180 11.61 5.37 15.80
N CYS A 181 12.40 6.35 15.34
CA CYS A 181 13.25 6.21 14.17
C CYS A 181 14.68 5.73 14.49
N ASP A 182 15.07 5.77 15.76
CA ASP A 182 16.39 5.38 16.28
C ASP A 182 16.59 3.85 16.33
N ILE A 183 15.50 3.08 16.40
CA ILE A 183 15.53 1.62 16.42
C ILE A 183 15.92 1.06 15.05
N GLY A 184 17.01 0.30 15.01
CA GLY A 184 17.48 -0.39 13.80
C GLY A 184 16.67 -1.66 13.53
N LEU A 185 15.66 -1.61 12.67
CA LEU A 185 15.01 -2.82 12.17
C LEU A 185 15.82 -3.42 11.01
N PHE A 186 15.97 -4.76 11.00
CA PHE A 186 16.74 -5.49 9.99
C PHE A 186 16.13 -5.35 8.59
N TYR A 187 14.81 -5.37 8.51
CA TYR A 187 14.04 -5.04 7.33
C TYR A 187 12.88 -4.10 7.66
N GLY A 188 12.30 -3.45 6.65
CA GLY A 188 11.15 -2.57 6.78
C GLY A 188 10.12 -2.83 5.69
N ARG A 189 9.38 -1.80 5.28
CA ARG A 189 8.35 -1.93 4.21
C ARG A 189 8.93 -2.28 2.83
N ASN A 190 10.26 -2.27 2.67
CA ASN A 190 10.97 -2.71 1.47
C ASN A 190 10.73 -4.19 1.15
N VAL A 191 10.60 -5.07 2.16
CA VAL A 191 10.26 -6.50 1.96
C VAL A 191 8.92 -6.72 1.26
N GLY A 192 7.98 -5.79 1.42
CA GLY A 192 6.68 -5.83 0.76
C GLY A 192 6.74 -5.46 -0.73
N GLY A 193 7.93 -5.26 -1.31
CA GLY A 193 8.10 -4.90 -2.72
C GLY A 193 7.75 -3.45 -3.07
N PHE A 194 7.56 -2.60 -2.05
CA PHE A 194 7.16 -1.19 -2.24
C PHE A 194 8.36 -0.24 -2.40
N ILE A 195 9.58 -0.69 -2.11
CA ILE A 195 10.82 0.09 -2.18
C ILE A 195 11.92 -0.80 -2.77
N SER A 196 12.65 -0.31 -3.77
CA SER A 196 13.76 -1.03 -4.40
C SER A 196 14.98 -1.14 -3.49
N GLY A 197 15.72 -2.25 -3.58
CA GLY A 197 17.03 -2.42 -2.92
C GLY A 197 16.99 -3.30 -1.67
N ILE A 198 16.32 -4.45 -1.76
CA ILE A 198 16.32 -5.46 -0.69
C ILE A 198 17.40 -6.53 -0.95
N GLY A 199 18.13 -6.93 0.08
CA GLY A 199 19.08 -8.04 0.01
C GLY A 199 18.39 -9.41 0.18
N ASP A 200 19.01 -10.47 -0.33
CA ASP A 200 18.47 -11.85 -0.25
C ASP A 200 18.20 -12.29 1.21
N ASP A 201 19.00 -11.81 2.16
CA ASP A 201 18.81 -12.09 3.58
C ASP A 201 17.60 -11.43 4.20
N GLU A 202 17.32 -10.18 3.83
CA GLU A 202 16.14 -9.48 4.32
C GLU A 202 14.88 -10.20 3.81
N VAL A 203 14.91 -10.67 2.55
CA VAL A 203 13.82 -11.47 1.97
C VAL A 203 13.69 -12.80 2.69
N ALA A 204 14.79 -13.53 2.88
CA ALA A 204 14.78 -14.84 3.53
C ALA A 204 14.33 -14.75 5.00
N MET A 205 14.83 -13.76 5.75
CA MET A 205 14.39 -13.51 7.12
C MET A 205 12.91 -13.17 7.17
N TYR A 206 12.45 -12.26 6.30
CA TYR A 206 11.04 -11.92 6.21
C TYR A 206 10.16 -13.14 5.92
N GLN A 207 10.58 -14.01 5.00
CA GLN A 207 9.85 -15.24 4.69
C GLN A 207 9.75 -16.18 5.89
N GLN A 208 10.81 -16.29 6.71
CA GLN A 208 10.77 -17.08 7.94
C GLN A 208 9.86 -16.43 8.99
N MET A 209 9.93 -15.12 9.16
CA MET A 209 9.08 -14.38 10.10
C MET A 209 7.60 -14.37 9.70
N CYS A 210 7.25 -14.66 8.45
CA CYS A 210 5.86 -14.83 8.01
C CYS A 210 5.31 -16.26 8.23
N GLN A 211 6.16 -17.22 8.58
CA GLN A 211 5.73 -18.60 8.80
C GLN A 211 5.17 -18.74 10.22
N GLU A 212 4.10 -19.54 10.33
CA GLU A 212 3.57 -19.99 11.62
C GLU A 212 4.64 -20.76 12.40
N LYS A 213 5.50 -21.52 11.72
CA LYS A 213 6.63 -22.22 12.32
C LYS A 213 7.95 -21.85 11.64
N PRO A 214 8.62 -20.76 12.07
CA PRO A 214 9.89 -20.34 11.50
C PRO A 214 10.98 -21.39 11.70
N ASP A 215 11.83 -21.57 10.69
CA ASP A 215 13.05 -22.36 10.85
C ASP A 215 14.11 -21.54 11.60
N MET A 216 14.23 -21.82 12.89
CA MET A 216 15.16 -21.13 13.77
C MET A 216 16.63 -21.32 13.38
N THR A 217 17.00 -22.38 12.66
CA THR A 217 18.38 -22.51 12.14
C THR A 217 18.68 -21.41 11.12
N VAL A 218 17.78 -21.25 10.13
CA VAL A 218 17.87 -20.23 9.09
C VAL A 218 17.81 -18.83 9.68
N VAL A 219 16.85 -18.58 10.58
CA VAL A 219 16.72 -17.29 11.28
C VAL A 219 18.02 -16.94 12.03
N THR A 220 18.60 -17.91 12.74
CA THR A 220 19.82 -17.70 13.51
C THR A 220 21.03 -17.41 12.63
N ASP A 221 21.19 -18.16 11.54
CA ASP A 221 22.29 -17.97 10.60
C ASP A 221 22.24 -16.59 9.95
N ILE A 222 21.05 -16.15 9.53
CA ILE A 222 20.83 -14.82 8.97
C ILE A 222 21.07 -13.74 10.02
N ALA A 223 20.63 -13.96 11.27
CA ALA A 223 20.80 -12.98 12.35
C ALA A 223 22.28 -12.77 12.70
N LYS A 224 23.04 -13.87 12.87
CA LYS A 224 24.48 -13.84 13.21
C LYS A 224 25.31 -13.12 12.13
N ARG A 225 25.12 -13.47 10.86
CA ARG A 225 25.86 -12.85 9.74
C ARG A 225 25.53 -11.37 9.54
N ASN A 226 24.34 -10.93 9.98
CA ASN A 226 23.85 -9.56 9.81
C ASN A 226 23.86 -8.72 11.09
N GLN A 227 24.46 -9.18 12.19
CA GLN A 227 24.49 -8.42 13.45
C GLN A 227 23.07 -8.05 13.94
N VAL A 228 22.10 -8.96 13.74
CA VAL A 228 20.77 -8.86 14.35
C VAL A 228 20.88 -9.48 15.73
N VAL A 229 20.58 -8.69 16.75
CA VAL A 229 20.75 -9.09 18.15
C VAL A 229 19.40 -9.43 18.79
N PHE A 230 18.32 -8.77 18.40
CA PHE A 230 17.01 -8.99 19.01
C PHE A 230 16.03 -9.59 18.00
N LEU A 231 15.31 -10.62 18.43
CA LEU A 231 14.20 -11.23 17.70
C LEU A 231 12.92 -11.07 18.51
N CYS A 232 11.93 -10.40 17.93
CA CYS A 232 10.58 -10.30 18.48
C CYS A 232 9.64 -11.19 17.66
N PHE A 233 8.82 -11.98 18.35
CA PHE A 233 7.85 -12.88 17.75
C PHE A 233 6.47 -12.66 18.35
N ASN A 234 5.43 -12.91 17.56
CA ASN A 234 4.04 -12.91 18.01
C ASN A 234 3.65 -14.34 18.42
N ARG A 235 3.44 -14.59 19.72
CA ARG A 235 3.11 -15.93 20.25
C ARG A 235 1.72 -16.44 19.85
N THR A 236 0.84 -15.55 19.39
CA THR A 236 -0.50 -15.95 18.92
C THR A 236 -0.50 -16.40 17.47
N GLU A 237 0.48 -15.95 16.68
CA GLU A 237 0.60 -16.28 15.25
C GLU A 237 1.74 -17.25 14.95
N GLN A 238 2.71 -17.38 15.86
CA GLN A 238 3.93 -18.17 15.63
C GLN A 238 4.21 -19.19 16.73
N GLU A 239 4.42 -20.43 16.32
CA GLU A 239 4.93 -21.54 17.11
C GLU A 239 6.47 -21.50 17.15
N ILE A 240 7.01 -20.95 18.24
CA ILE A 240 8.45 -20.86 18.50
C ILE A 240 8.88 -22.09 19.31
N PRO A 241 10.09 -22.64 19.12
CA PRO A 241 10.62 -23.68 20.00
C PRO A 241 10.59 -23.29 21.48
N ASP A 242 10.24 -24.23 22.36
CA ASP A 242 10.20 -24.02 23.81
C ASP A 242 11.56 -23.62 24.39
N ASP A 243 12.65 -24.13 23.79
CA ASP A 243 14.02 -23.80 24.16
C ASP A 243 14.76 -23.15 22.99
N MET A 244 15.16 -21.90 23.20
CA MET A 244 15.89 -21.07 22.24
C MET A 244 17.40 -21.04 22.53
N LYS A 245 17.84 -21.65 23.64
CA LYS A 245 19.27 -21.74 24.02
C LYS A 245 20.12 -22.48 23.00
N PRO A 246 19.68 -23.59 22.34
CA PRO A 246 20.46 -24.25 21.30
C PRO A 246 20.83 -23.35 20.13
N TYR A 247 20.02 -22.31 19.90
CA TYR A 247 20.24 -21.31 18.85
C TYR A 247 21.10 -20.12 19.32
N GLY A 248 21.43 -20.06 20.61
CA GLY A 248 22.21 -18.98 21.23
C GLY A 248 21.38 -17.77 21.65
N TYR A 249 20.07 -17.95 21.84
CA TYR A 249 19.16 -16.92 22.29
C TYR A 249 18.72 -17.17 23.73
N HIS A 250 18.66 -16.10 24.52
CA HIS A 250 18.03 -16.11 25.84
C HIS A 250 16.78 -15.21 25.83
N TYR A 251 15.87 -15.52 26.74
CA TYR A 251 14.67 -14.71 26.96
C TYR A 251 15.07 -13.33 27.48
N TYR A 252 14.60 -12.27 26.82
CA TYR A 252 14.88 -10.89 27.23
C TYR A 252 13.69 -10.30 28.00
N ARG A 253 12.54 -10.15 27.32
CA ARG A 253 11.28 -9.65 27.88
C ARG A 253 10.09 -10.11 27.05
N GLU A 254 8.90 -10.00 27.62
CA GLU A 254 7.62 -10.15 26.94
C GLU A 254 6.71 -8.94 27.19
N THR A 255 5.84 -8.65 26.24
CA THR A 255 4.76 -7.66 26.37
C THR A 255 3.55 -8.06 25.54
N GLY A 256 2.40 -8.21 26.20
CA GLY A 256 1.17 -8.72 25.57
C GLY A 256 1.41 -10.07 24.89
N ASP A 257 1.13 -10.13 23.58
CA ASP A 257 1.31 -11.32 22.75
C ASP A 257 2.74 -11.48 22.20
N TYR A 258 3.65 -10.54 22.50
CA TYR A 258 4.98 -10.48 21.92
C TYR A 258 6.06 -10.95 22.89
N VAL A 259 6.96 -11.80 22.41
CA VAL A 259 8.15 -12.26 23.14
C VAL A 259 9.41 -11.81 22.42
N ILE A 260 10.38 -11.29 23.19
CA ILE A 260 11.64 -10.78 22.69
C ILE A 260 12.78 -11.64 23.22
N TYR A 261 13.58 -12.16 22.30
CA TYR A 261 14.80 -12.91 22.56
C TYR A 261 16.01 -12.08 22.17
N MET A 262 17.11 -12.27 22.90
CA MET A 262 18.39 -11.62 22.64
C MET A 262 19.45 -12.67 22.31
N LEU A 263 20.21 -12.43 21.25
CA LEU A 263 21.34 -13.24 20.81
C LEU A 263 22.54 -12.94 21.71
N GLY A 264 23.05 -13.96 22.41
CA GLY A 264 24.20 -13.83 23.30
C GLY A 264 24.15 -14.80 24.48
N GLU A 265 25.30 -14.98 25.13
CA GLU A 265 25.41 -15.70 26.41
C GLU A 265 24.84 -14.83 27.54
N GLU A 266 24.18 -15.46 28.53
CA GLU A 266 23.63 -14.82 29.74
C GLU A 266 24.68 -14.07 30.56
#